data_AF-A0A8T3RQ55-F1
#
_entry.id   AF-A0A8T3RQ55-F1
#
_cell.length_a   1.000
_cell.length_b   1.000
_cell.length_c   1.000
_cell.angle_alpha   90.00
_cell.angle_beta   90.00
_cell.angle_gamma   90.00
#
_symmetry.space_group_name_H-M   'P 1'
#
loop_
_entity.id
_entity.type
_entity.pdbx_description
1 polymer ?
#
loop_
_entity_poly.entity_id
_entity_poly.type
_entity_poly.pdbx_seq_one_letter_code
_entity_poly.pdbx_strand_id
1 'polypeptide(L)'
;MDPGTANKHRLAELLAELEVELDNVDALDDVGRARMCAVQAEIARALERRDPEAPDVLAGLADPVQRSIDEFEKTHPRLTFTLGRILDTLNKIGV
;
A
#
# COMPACT_ATOMS: atom_id res chain seq x y z
N MET A 1 6.75 -18.67 -11.95
CA MET A 1 6.98 -17.24 -11.65
C MET A 1 8.01 -17.17 -10.55
N ASP A 2 8.91 -16.19 -10.61
CA ASP A 2 9.76 -15.86 -9.47
C ASP A 2 8.91 -15.29 -8.32
N PRO A 3 9.19 -15.63 -7.04
CA PRO A 3 8.43 -15.14 -5.88
C PRO A 3 8.33 -13.62 -5.81
N GLY A 4 9.38 -12.89 -6.20
CA GLY A 4 9.38 -11.44 -6.24
C GLY A 4 8.41 -10.88 -7.28
N THR A 5 8.26 -11.55 -8.42
CA THR A 5 7.28 -11.15 -9.46
C THR A 5 5.84 -11.40 -8.99
N ALA A 6 5.59 -12.52 -8.31
CA ALA A 6 4.26 -12.83 -7.76
C ALA A 6 3.84 -11.83 -6.66
N ASN A 7 4.78 -11.47 -5.77
CA ASN A 7 4.53 -10.47 -4.72
C ASN A 7 4.25 -9.08 -5.29
N LYS A 8 4.99 -8.67 -6.34
CA LYS A 8 4.72 -7.41 -7.05
C LYS A 8 3.35 -7.38 -7.72
N HIS A 9 2.91 -8.48 -8.31
CA HIS A 9 1.58 -8.58 -8.91
C HIS A 9 0.47 -8.49 -7.85
N ARG A 10 0.63 -9.23 -6.74
CA ARG A 10 -0.27 -9.15 -5.58
C ARG A 10 -0.35 -7.72 -5.05
N LEU A 11 0.79 -7.02 -4.94
CA LEU A 11 0.82 -5.65 -4.47
C LEU A 11 0.03 -4.72 -5.40
N ALA A 12 0.17 -4.87 -6.72
CA ALA A 12 -0.61 -4.09 -7.69
C ALA A 12 -2.13 -4.32 -7.55
N GLU A 13 -2.57 -5.58 -7.33
CA GLU A 13 -3.99 -5.89 -7.08
C GLU A 13 -4.51 -5.21 -5.81
N LEU A 14 -3.71 -5.23 -4.74
CA LEU A 14 -4.08 -4.62 -3.46
C LEU A 14 -4.15 -3.09 -3.55
N LEU A 15 -3.30 -2.46 -4.38
CA LEU A 15 -3.37 -1.03 -4.63
C LEU A 15 -4.66 -0.66 -5.36
N ALA A 16 -5.07 -1.44 -6.36
CA ALA A 16 -6.34 -1.23 -7.06
C ALA A 16 -7.55 -1.45 -6.12
N GLU A 17 -7.49 -2.45 -5.24
CA GLU A 17 -8.50 -2.67 -4.20
C GLU A 17 -8.59 -1.45 -3.27
N LEU A 18 -7.44 -0.93 -2.80
CA LEU A 18 -7.38 0.25 -1.95
C LEU A 18 -7.94 1.50 -2.65
N GLU A 19 -7.65 1.71 -3.93
CA GLU A 19 -8.15 2.86 -4.71
C GLU A 19 -9.68 2.86 -4.75
N VAL A 20 -10.27 1.71 -5.07
CA VAL A 20 -11.73 1.54 -5.06
C VAL A 20 -12.29 1.79 -3.66
N GLU A 21 -11.64 1.30 -2.60
CA GLU A 21 -12.11 1.55 -1.24
C GLU A 21 -12.05 3.03 -0.86
N LEU A 22 -10.98 3.74 -1.24
CA LEU A 22 -10.85 5.18 -0.99
C LEU A 22 -11.95 5.98 -1.73
N ASP A 23 -12.29 5.62 -2.96
CA ASP A 23 -13.35 6.29 -3.73
C ASP A 23 -14.75 6.06 -3.15
N ASN A 24 -14.96 4.95 -2.44
CA ASN A 24 -16.25 4.60 -1.83
C ASN A 24 -16.37 5.03 -0.36
N VAL A 25 -15.31 5.56 0.25
CA VAL A 25 -15.36 6.06 1.62
C VAL A 25 -15.75 7.54 1.61
N ASP A 26 -17.03 7.81 1.86
CA ASP A 26 -17.57 9.17 2.05
C ASP A 26 -17.05 9.87 3.33
N ALA A 27 -16.44 9.13 4.26
CA ALA A 27 -16.08 9.60 5.61
C ALA A 27 -14.57 9.80 5.84
N LEU A 28 -13.73 9.67 4.79
CA LEU A 28 -12.30 9.93 4.92
C LEU A 28 -12.08 11.44 4.87
N ASP A 29 -11.35 11.99 5.83
CA ASP A 29 -10.97 13.39 5.77
C ASP A 29 -10.01 13.64 4.59
N ASP A 30 -10.00 14.87 4.06
CA ASP A 30 -9.19 15.23 2.90
C ASP A 30 -7.70 14.93 3.12
N VAL A 31 -7.25 15.03 4.37
CA VAL A 31 -5.86 14.76 4.80
C VAL A 31 -5.55 13.27 4.71
N GLY A 32 -6.40 12.40 5.24
CA GLY A 32 -6.26 10.95 5.17
C GLY A 32 -6.31 10.45 3.72
N ARG A 33 -7.20 11.02 2.90
CA ARG A 33 -7.28 10.72 1.47
C ARG A 33 -6.00 11.10 0.74
N ALA A 34 -5.51 12.33 0.91
CA ALA A 34 -4.29 12.80 0.25
C ALA A 34 -3.07 11.95 0.62
N ARG A 35 -2.95 11.56 1.89
CA ARG A 35 -1.87 10.68 2.35
C ARG A 35 -1.94 9.30 1.71
N MET A 36 -3.14 8.70 1.63
CA MET A 36 -3.31 7.38 1.00
C MET A 36 -3.00 7.42 -0.49
N CYS A 37 -3.44 8.44 -1.21
CA CYS A 37 -3.07 8.64 -2.61
C CYS A 37 -1.55 8.79 -2.79
N ALA A 38 -0.86 9.48 -1.87
CA ALA A 38 0.60 9.61 -1.93
C ALA A 38 1.31 8.27 -1.76
N VAL A 39 0.94 7.48 -0.74
CA VAL A 39 1.52 6.14 -0.50
C VAL A 39 1.25 5.24 -1.70
N GLN A 40 0.04 5.25 -2.25
CA GLN A 40 -0.35 4.44 -3.39
C GLN A 40 0.49 4.79 -4.64
N ALA A 41 0.68 6.09 -4.90
CA ALA A 41 1.51 6.57 -6.01
C ALA A 41 2.99 6.19 -5.85
N GLU A 42 3.53 6.22 -4.63
CA GLU A 42 4.90 5.80 -4.37
C GLU A 42 5.10 4.29 -4.60
N ILE A 43 4.18 3.46 -4.10
CA ILE A 43 4.24 2.00 -4.33
C ILE A 43 4.10 1.70 -5.84
N ALA A 44 3.16 2.33 -6.54
CA ALA A 44 2.97 2.15 -7.97
C ALA A 44 4.24 2.51 -8.77
N ARG A 45 4.86 3.66 -8.46
CA ARG A 45 6.12 4.07 -9.08
C ARG A 45 7.24 3.07 -8.83
N ALA A 46 7.35 2.52 -7.62
CA ALA A 46 8.36 1.52 -7.30
C ALA A 46 8.12 0.18 -8.03
N LEU A 47 6.86 -0.17 -8.32
CA LEU A 47 6.49 -1.34 -9.11
C LEU A 47 6.79 -1.18 -10.60
N GLU A 48 6.58 0.01 -11.16
CA GLU A 48 6.84 0.31 -12.58
C GLU A 48 8.33 0.36 -12.91
N ARG A 49 9.16 0.78 -11.96
CA ARG A 49 10.60 0.86 -12.17
C ARG A 49 11.22 -0.54 -12.11
N ARG A 50 11.93 -0.93 -13.17
CA ARG A 50 12.93 -2.03 -13.13
C ARG A 50 14.21 -1.58 -12.42
N ASP A 51 14.07 -0.83 -11.33
CA ASP A 51 15.19 -0.31 -10.56
C ASP A 51 15.77 -1.42 -9.67
N PRO A 52 17.09 -1.61 -9.60
CA PRO A 52 17.70 -2.43 -8.57
C PRO A 52 17.41 -1.91 -7.14
N GLU A 53 17.11 -0.62 -6.97
CA GLU A 53 16.77 0.01 -5.67
C GLU A 53 15.28 -0.11 -5.30
N ALA A 54 14.44 -0.66 -6.19
CA ALA A 54 13.01 -0.81 -5.92
C ALA A 54 12.66 -1.56 -4.62
N PRO A 55 13.39 -2.61 -4.20
CA PRO A 55 13.13 -3.28 -2.92
C PRO A 55 13.32 -2.35 -1.71
N ASP A 56 14.35 -1.49 -1.71
CA ASP A 56 14.64 -0.58 -0.60
C ASP A 56 13.58 0.53 -0.50
N VAL A 57 13.12 1.04 -1.65
CA VAL A 57 12.02 1.99 -1.71
C VAL A 57 10.74 1.38 -1.15
N LEU A 58 10.41 0.14 -1.56
CA LEU A 58 9.22 -0.57 -1.07
C LEU A 58 9.31 -0.88 0.43
N ALA A 59 10.49 -1.24 0.94
CA ALA A 59 10.72 -1.44 2.36
C ALA A 59 10.48 -0.15 3.17
N GLY A 60 10.92 1.00 2.65
CA GLY A 60 10.68 2.32 3.26
C GLY A 60 9.20 2.73 3.35
N LEU A 61 8.31 2.09 2.59
CA LEU A 61 6.87 2.36 2.59
C LEU A 61 6.10 1.56 3.64
N ALA A 62 6.74 0.58 4.29
CA ALA A 62 6.11 -0.20 5.37
C ALA A 62 5.70 0.70 6.55
N ASP A 63 6.58 1.60 7.00
CA ASP A 63 6.32 2.51 8.12
C ASP A 63 5.16 3.50 7.86
N PRO A 64 5.10 4.20 6.71
CA PRO A 64 3.94 4.99 6.33
C PRO A 64 2.62 4.21 6.30
N VAL A 65 2.64 2.96 5.80
CA VAL A 65 1.45 2.10 5.73
C VAL A 65 1.02 1.70 7.14
N GLN A 66 1.94 1.26 8.00
CA GLN A 66 1.64 0.89 9.40
C GLN A 66 1.00 2.06 10.16
N ARG A 67 1.56 3.27 10.07
CA ARG A 67 0.97 4.45 10.71
C ARG A 67 -0.46 4.74 10.23
N SER A 68 -0.77 4.42 8.99
CA SER A 68 -2.11 4.64 8.42
C SER A 68 -3.10 3.58 8.91
N ILE A 69 -2.64 2.35 9.13
CA ILE A 69 -3.42 1.31 9.81
C ILE A 69 -3.81 1.79 11.21
N ASP A 70 -2.86 2.29 11.98
CA ASP A 70 -3.08 2.75 13.36
C ASP A 70 -4.11 3.90 13.42
N GLU A 71 -4.08 4.81 12.44
CA GLU A 71 -5.02 5.95 12.36
C GLU A 71 -6.44 5.52 11.97
N PHE A 72 -6.57 4.53 11.09
CA PHE A 72 -7.85 4.11 10.54
C PHE A 72 -8.48 2.92 11.26
N GLU A 73 -7.79 2.27 12.20
CA GLU A 73 -8.24 1.02 12.84
C GLU A 73 -9.65 1.12 13.46
N LYS A 74 -10.02 2.30 13.98
CA LYS A 74 -11.30 2.53 14.68
C LYS A 74 -12.41 2.99 13.75
N THR A 75 -12.07 3.61 12.63
CA THR A 75 -13.00 4.36 11.79
C THR A 75 -13.23 3.70 10.45
N HIS A 76 -12.22 3.02 9.89
CA HIS A 76 -12.28 2.41 8.57
C HIS A 76 -11.69 0.98 8.57
N PRO A 77 -12.38 -0.01 9.19
CA PRO A 77 -11.87 -1.39 9.31
C PRO A 77 -11.59 -2.10 7.98
N ARG A 78 -12.28 -1.70 6.90
CA ARG A 78 -12.01 -2.23 5.56
C ARG A 78 -10.68 -1.73 5.01
N LEU A 79 -10.41 -0.43 5.14
CA LEU A 79 -9.15 0.16 4.72
C LEU A 79 -7.97 -0.47 5.46
N THR A 80 -8.10 -0.67 6.79
CA THR A 80 -7.03 -1.30 7.56
C THR A 80 -6.77 -2.75 7.20
N PHE A 81 -7.80 -3.50 6.81
CA PHE A 81 -7.63 -4.85 6.29
C PHE A 81 -6.82 -4.88 4.98
N THR A 82 -7.14 -3.99 4.04
CA THR A 82 -6.42 -3.87 2.76
C THR A 82 -4.98 -3.39 2.98
N LEU A 83 -4.79 -2.37 3.84
CA LEU A 83 -3.48 -1.85 4.21
C LEU A 83 -2.60 -2.90 4.92
N GLY A 84 -3.18 -3.74 5.78
CA GLY A 84 -2.46 -4.84 6.42
C GLY A 84 -1.92 -5.85 5.40
N ARG A 85 -2.73 -6.20 4.40
CA ARG A 85 -2.30 -7.09 3.30
C ARG A 85 -1.20 -6.45 2.44
N ILE A 86 -1.26 -5.12 2.24
CA ILE A 86 -0.20 -4.36 1.56
C ILE A 86 1.09 -4.44 2.38
N LEU A 87 1.03 -4.16 3.68
CA LEU A 87 2.19 -4.22 4.58
C LEU A 87 2.85 -5.61 4.59
N ASP A 88 2.04 -6.68 4.70
CA ASP A 88 2.54 -8.05 4.61
C ASP A 88 3.26 -8.34 3.29
N THR A 89 2.77 -7.75 2.19
CA THR A 89 3.36 -7.95 0.86
C THR A 89 4.64 -7.14 0.69
N LEU A 90 4.70 -5.91 1.22
CA LEU A 90 5.92 -5.10 1.27
C LEU A 90 7.02 -5.80 2.06
N ASN A 91 6.69 -6.35 3.23
CA ASN A 91 7.63 -7.11 4.06
C ASN A 91 8.18 -8.34 3.33
N LYS A 92 7.39 -9.01 2.49
CA LYS A 92 7.86 -10.15 1.67
C LYS A 92 8.75 -9.76 0.48
N ILE A 93 8.76 -8.49 0.09
CA ILE A 93 9.60 -8.00 -1.02
C ILE A 93 10.94 -7.46 -0.49
N GLY A 94 10.96 -6.89 0.72
CA GLY A 94 12.17 -6.37 1.38
C GLY A 94 12.95 -7.39 2.24
N VAL A 95 12.49 -8.64 2.31
CA VAL A 95 13.13 -9.77 3.05
C VAL A 95 13.88 -10.68 2.10
#